data_AF-A0A7S1BZZ4-F1
#
_entry.id   AF-A0A7S1BZZ4-F1
#
_cell.length_a   1.000
_cell.length_b   1.000
_cell.length_c   1.000
_cell.angle_alpha   90.00
_cell.angle_beta   90.00
_cell.angle_gamma   90.00
#
_symmetry.space_group_name_H-M   'P 1'
#
loop_
_entity.id
_entity.type
_entity.pdbx_description
1 polymer ?
#
loop_
_entity_poly.entity_id
_entity_poly.type
_entity_poly.pdbx_seq_one_letter_code
_entity_poly.pdbx_strand_id
1 'polypeptide(L)'
;MYILLLVFQLKTHAFLLEDDNDEKPNISFWAAIIGLVSVTVLVSIFSEYLVSSIDGFVEGSDISKTFVGLIILPIVGNGVEHITAVTVARKDKMDLALGIAVGSCAQIALFVMPVVVIIGWMCDINMNLNYPSYEIEIYILAILISMTSTSSGTTNWLGGALLIVTYIMLAVGFYFEDVEDF
;
A
#
# COMPACT_ATOMS: atom_id res chain seq x y z
N MET A 1 -9.26 10.67 -13.20
CA MET A 1 -7.90 11.01 -12.74
C MET A 1 -6.89 9.89 -12.99
N TYR A 2 -7.10 8.65 -12.52
CA TYR A 2 -6.13 7.56 -12.73
C TYR A 2 -5.76 7.30 -14.21
N ILE A 3 -6.73 7.37 -15.14
CA ILE A 3 -6.43 7.28 -16.58
C ILE A 3 -5.46 8.36 -17.05
N LEU A 4 -5.60 9.59 -16.53
CA LEU A 4 -4.67 10.69 -16.85
C LEU A 4 -3.28 10.41 -16.26
N LEU A 5 -3.21 9.81 -15.06
CA LEU A 5 -1.95 9.37 -14.47
C LEU A 5 -1.27 8.29 -15.34
N LEU A 6 -2.04 7.32 -15.86
CA LEU A 6 -1.51 6.30 -16.78
C LEU A 6 -0.99 6.92 -18.09
N VAL A 7 -1.72 7.89 -18.67
CA VAL A 7 -1.25 8.63 -19.84
C VAL A 7 0.01 9.43 -19.52
N PHE A 8 0.08 10.00 -18.31
CA PHE A 8 1.25 10.72 -17.84
C PHE A 8 2.46 9.78 -17.79
N GLN A 9 2.35 8.67 -17.06
CA GLN A 9 3.40 7.69 -16.80
C GLN A 9 3.83 6.89 -18.05
N LEU A 10 2.88 6.44 -18.88
CA LEU A 10 3.18 5.51 -19.97
C LEU A 10 3.45 6.19 -21.32
N LYS A 11 3.10 7.47 -21.46
CA LYS A 11 3.21 8.16 -22.75
C LYS A 11 3.95 9.47 -22.67
N THR A 12 3.49 10.41 -21.86
CA THR A 12 4.05 11.78 -21.90
C THR A 12 5.37 11.91 -21.13
N HIS A 13 5.54 11.13 -20.06
CA HIS A 13 6.69 11.21 -19.15
C HIS A 13 7.30 9.83 -18.90
N ALA A 14 7.15 8.89 -19.84
CA ALA A 14 7.71 7.54 -19.74
C ALA A 14 9.24 7.55 -19.53
N PHE A 15 9.93 8.53 -20.14
CA PHE A 15 11.37 8.73 -19.98
C PHE A 15 11.82 9.02 -18.53
N LEU A 16 10.91 9.44 -17.64
CA LEU A 16 11.22 9.62 -16.21
C LEU A 16 11.22 8.30 -15.43
N LEU A 17 10.67 7.23 -16.01
CA LEU A 17 10.48 5.92 -15.38
C LEU A 17 11.30 4.81 -16.05
N GLU A 18 11.93 5.09 -17.19
CA GLU A 18 12.87 4.17 -17.84
C GLU A 18 14.17 4.08 -17.00
N ASP A 19 14.46 2.91 -16.45
CA ASP A 19 15.79 2.61 -15.88
C ASP A 19 16.71 2.23 -17.04
N ASP A 20 17.91 2.82 -17.13
CA ASP A 20 18.92 2.58 -18.18
C ASP A 20 19.47 1.13 -18.20
N ASN A 21 18.91 0.24 -17.37
CA ASN A 21 19.25 -1.17 -17.37
C ASN A 21 18.42 -1.90 -18.44
N ASP A 22 19.09 -2.37 -19.49
CA ASP A 22 18.58 -3.36 -20.44
C ASP A 22 18.28 -4.70 -19.72
N GLU A 23 17.23 -4.74 -18.90
CA GLU A 23 16.75 -5.97 -18.28
C GLU A 23 16.08 -6.83 -19.36
N LYS A 24 16.83 -7.81 -19.85
CA LYS A 24 16.29 -8.82 -20.74
C LYS A 24 15.27 -9.67 -19.99
N PRO A 25 14.12 -10.01 -20.61
CA PRO A 25 13.12 -10.85 -19.97
C PRO A 25 13.72 -12.23 -19.65
N ASN A 26 13.77 -12.55 -18.35
CA ASN A 26 14.34 -13.81 -17.85
C ASN A 26 13.39 -15.01 -17.98
N ILE A 27 12.13 -14.79 -18.39
CA ILE A 27 11.09 -15.82 -18.54
C ILE A 27 10.33 -15.64 -19.86
N SER A 28 9.84 -16.74 -20.43
CA SER A 28 9.02 -16.68 -21.64
C SER A 28 7.64 -16.08 -21.35
N PHE A 29 7.04 -15.43 -22.35
CA PHE A 29 5.73 -14.79 -22.22
C PHE A 29 4.66 -15.75 -21.65
N TRP A 30 4.58 -16.97 -22.17
CA TRP A 30 3.63 -17.97 -21.71
C TRP A 30 3.91 -18.45 -20.28
N ALA A 31 5.19 -18.61 -19.91
CA ALA A 31 5.56 -18.93 -18.54
C ALA A 31 5.16 -17.81 -17.57
N ALA A 32 5.30 -16.54 -17.97
CA ALA A 32 4.87 -15.39 -17.18
C ALA A 32 3.34 -15.37 -16.98
N ILE A 33 2.56 -15.59 -18.05
CA ILE A 33 1.09 -15.62 -17.96
C ILE A 33 0.61 -16.76 -17.07
N ILE A 34 1.15 -17.98 -17.26
CA ILE A 34 0.77 -19.14 -16.46
C ILE A 34 1.14 -18.92 -14.99
N GLY A 35 2.35 -18.40 -14.73
CA GLY A 35 2.81 -18.06 -13.39
C GLY A 35 1.91 -17.02 -12.72
N LEU A 36 1.58 -15.93 -13.43
CA LEU A 36 0.72 -14.87 -12.92
C LEU A 36 -0.65 -15.42 -12.54
N VAL A 37 -1.34 -16.12 -13.45
CA VAL A 37 -2.67 -16.70 -13.18
C VAL A 37 -2.61 -17.69 -12.00
N SER A 38 -1.57 -18.54 -11.96
CA SER A 38 -1.42 -19.52 -10.88
C SER A 38 -1.25 -18.87 -9.51
N VAL A 39 -0.38 -17.86 -9.42
CA VAL A 39 -0.16 -17.10 -8.17
C VAL A 39 -1.41 -16.31 -7.79
N THR A 40 -2.11 -15.69 -8.75
CA THR A 40 -3.38 -14.98 -8.47
C THR A 40 -4.43 -15.91 -7.89
N VAL A 41 -4.59 -17.12 -8.42
CA VAL A 41 -5.53 -18.11 -7.85
C VAL A 41 -5.13 -18.52 -6.43
N LEU A 42 -3.84 -18.78 -6.20
CA LEU A 42 -3.35 -19.13 -4.86
C LEU A 42 -3.56 -18.00 -3.86
N VAL A 43 -3.22 -16.75 -4.23
CA VAL A 43 -3.46 -15.57 -3.40
C VAL A 43 -4.94 -15.41 -3.11
N SER A 44 -5.83 -15.60 -4.10
CA SER A 44 -7.28 -15.54 -3.88
C SER A 44 -7.77 -16.56 -2.85
N ILE A 45 -7.26 -17.79 -2.86
CA ILE A 45 -7.60 -18.82 -1.87
C ILE A 45 -7.12 -18.41 -0.47
N PHE A 46 -5.87 -17.94 -0.36
CA PHE A 46 -5.33 -17.50 0.93
C PHE A 46 -6.01 -16.23 1.45
N SER A 47 -6.43 -15.33 0.57
CA SER A 47 -7.21 -14.14 0.94
C SER A 47 -8.56 -14.52 1.54
N GLU A 48 -9.26 -15.52 0.99
CA GLU A 48 -10.52 -16.02 1.57
C GLU A 48 -10.30 -16.59 2.97
N TYR A 49 -9.27 -17.43 3.15
CA TYR A 49 -8.93 -17.97 4.47
C TYR A 49 -8.55 -16.87 5.45
N LEU A 50 -7.76 -15.89 5.02
CA LEU A 50 -7.35 -14.77 5.84
C LEU A 50 -8.56 -13.95 6.29
N VAL A 51 -9.46 -13.55 5.38
CA VAL A 51 -10.67 -12.77 5.72
C VAL A 51 -11.57 -13.55 6.66
N SER A 52 -11.81 -14.84 6.40
CA SER A 52 -12.64 -15.69 7.26
C SER A 52 -12.08 -15.88 8.68
N SER A 53 -10.77 -15.69 8.87
CA SER A 53 -10.11 -15.82 10.17
C SER A 53 -10.12 -14.54 11.00
N ILE A 54 -10.43 -13.38 10.40
CA ILE A 54 -10.37 -12.08 11.10
C ILE A 54 -11.34 -12.06 12.28
N ASP A 55 -12.59 -12.45 12.07
CA ASP A 55 -13.61 -12.42 13.14
C ASP A 55 -13.19 -13.28 14.34
N GLY A 56 -12.75 -14.52 14.08
CA GLY A 56 -12.28 -15.41 15.16
C GLY A 56 -10.99 -14.93 15.83
N PHE A 57 -10.11 -14.23 15.10
CA PHE A 57 -8.91 -13.62 15.68
C PHE A 57 -9.26 -12.46 16.60
N VAL A 58 -10.17 -11.59 16.17
CA VAL A 58 -10.64 -10.43 16.96
C VAL A 58 -11.44 -10.88 18.18
N GLU A 59 -12.29 -11.90 18.08
CA GLU A 59 -13.01 -12.43 19.24
C GLU A 59 -12.07 -13.07 20.29
N GLY A 60 -10.94 -13.63 19.83
CA GLY A 60 -9.95 -14.29 20.69
C GLY A 60 -8.81 -13.39 21.18
N SER A 61 -8.79 -12.11 20.79
CA SER A 61 -7.72 -11.17 21.15
C SER A 61 -8.29 -9.80 21.54
N ASP A 62 -7.54 -9.00 22.28
CA ASP A 62 -7.93 -7.62 22.61
C ASP A 62 -7.62 -6.64 21.46
N ILE A 63 -7.73 -7.08 20.19
CA ILE A 63 -7.32 -6.31 19.00
C ILE A 63 -8.55 -6.02 18.14
N SER A 64 -8.80 -4.75 17.81
CA SER A 64 -9.92 -4.32 16.98
C SER A 64 -9.78 -4.75 15.50
N LYS A 65 -10.92 -4.87 14.80
CA LYS A 65 -10.92 -5.12 13.35
C LYS A 65 -10.22 -3.98 12.61
N THR A 66 -10.41 -2.75 13.07
CA THR A 66 -9.73 -1.56 12.57
C THR A 66 -8.21 -1.69 12.67
N PHE A 67 -7.65 -2.14 13.79
CA PHE A 67 -6.20 -2.35 13.91
C PHE A 67 -5.69 -3.44 12.95
N VAL A 68 -6.42 -4.55 12.82
CA VAL A 68 -6.09 -5.60 11.86
C VAL A 68 -6.07 -5.04 10.44
N GLY A 69 -7.13 -4.30 10.05
CA GLY A 69 -7.31 -3.75 8.72
C GLY A 69 -6.32 -2.66 8.34
N LEU A 70 -5.99 -1.74 9.26
CA LEU A 70 -5.12 -0.59 9.00
C LEU A 70 -3.63 -0.87 9.22
N ILE A 71 -3.29 -1.72 10.18
CA ILE A 71 -1.89 -1.95 10.57
C ILE A 71 -1.40 -3.31 10.06
N ILE A 72 -2.09 -4.40 10.39
CA ILE A 72 -1.57 -5.75 10.13
C ILE A 72 -1.65 -6.09 8.64
N LEU A 73 -2.82 -5.92 8.02
CA LEU A 73 -3.04 -6.31 6.62
C LEU A 73 -2.12 -5.56 5.64
N PRO A 74 -1.92 -4.23 5.73
CA PRO A 74 -1.05 -3.52 4.79
C PRO A 74 0.42 -3.91 4.93
N ILE A 75 0.90 -4.24 6.15
CA ILE A 75 2.28 -4.72 6.34
C ILE A 75 2.51 -6.03 5.59
N VAL A 76 1.57 -6.97 5.68
CA VAL A 76 1.67 -8.28 5.01
C VAL A 76 1.44 -8.13 3.51
N GLY A 77 0.39 -7.40 3.12
CA GLY A 77 0.00 -7.20 1.73
C GLY A 77 1.06 -6.47 0.89
N ASN A 78 1.73 -5.49 1.48
CA ASN A 78 2.76 -4.69 0.81
C ASN A 78 4.19 -5.15 1.16
N GLY A 79 4.35 -6.28 1.86
CA GLY A 79 5.65 -6.72 2.38
C GLY A 79 6.72 -6.91 1.29
N VAL A 80 6.32 -7.46 0.13
CA VAL A 80 7.24 -7.64 -1.02
C VAL A 80 7.66 -6.29 -1.61
N GLU A 81 6.74 -5.33 -1.73
CA GLU A 81 7.05 -3.98 -2.20
C GLU A 81 7.99 -3.25 -1.24
N HIS A 82 7.76 -3.36 0.08
CA HIS A 82 8.63 -2.80 1.11
C HIS A 82 10.05 -3.39 1.03
N ILE A 83 10.17 -4.71 0.91
CA ILE A 83 11.48 -5.37 0.75
C ILE A 83 12.19 -4.87 -0.51
N THR A 84 11.45 -4.73 -1.61
CA THR A 84 11.99 -4.24 -2.89
C THR A 84 12.48 -2.80 -2.76
N ALA A 85 11.66 -1.91 -2.19
CA ALA A 85 12.01 -0.50 -1.97
C ALA A 85 13.26 -0.37 -1.07
N VAL A 86 13.33 -1.12 0.03
CA VAL A 86 14.52 -1.11 0.91
C VAL A 86 15.76 -1.66 0.20
N THR A 87 15.61 -2.71 -0.62
CA THR A 87 16.72 -3.29 -1.39
C THR A 87 17.25 -2.32 -2.42
N VAL A 88 16.37 -1.60 -3.11
CA VAL A 88 16.71 -0.55 -4.08
C VAL A 88 17.35 0.65 -3.38
N ALA A 89 16.80 1.09 -2.24
CA ALA A 89 17.38 2.17 -1.44
C ALA A 89 18.80 1.84 -0.94
N ARG A 90 19.06 0.58 -0.56
CA ARG A 90 20.42 0.12 -0.18
C ARG A 90 21.43 0.15 -1.33
N LYS A 91 20.96 0.20 -2.58
CA LYS A 91 21.79 0.37 -3.78
C LYS A 91 21.96 1.84 -4.17
N ASP A 92 21.69 2.76 -3.23
CA ASP A 92 21.79 4.21 -3.41
C ASP A 92 20.82 4.78 -4.48
N LYS A 93 19.77 4.02 -4.81
CA LYS A 93 18.71 4.44 -5.74
C LYS A 93 17.47 4.92 -4.96
N MET A 94 17.62 5.97 -4.15
CA MET A 94 16.53 6.46 -3.28
C MET A 94 15.31 6.95 -4.08
N ASP A 95 15.52 7.59 -5.23
CA ASP A 95 14.42 8.07 -6.09
C ASP A 95 13.54 6.91 -6.60
N LEU A 96 14.16 5.78 -6.96
CA LEU A 96 13.43 4.58 -7.38
C LEU A 96 12.68 3.95 -6.19
N ALA A 97 13.29 3.93 -5.00
CA ALA A 97 12.63 3.44 -3.79
C ALA A 97 11.40 4.29 -3.41
N LEU A 98 11.53 5.62 -3.49
CA LEU A 98 10.41 6.55 -3.29
C LEU A 98 9.36 6.40 -4.40
N GLY A 99 9.78 6.16 -5.64
CA GLY A 99 8.88 5.87 -6.77
C GLY A 99 8.00 4.64 -6.54
N ILE A 100 8.57 3.55 -6.00
CA ILE A 100 7.81 2.34 -5.62
C ILE A 100 6.75 2.70 -4.57
N ALA A 101 7.14 3.40 -3.49
CA ALA A 101 6.23 3.74 -2.40
C ALA A 101 5.11 4.70 -2.83
N VAL A 102 5.46 5.84 -3.44
CA VAL A 102 4.49 6.87 -3.87
C VAL A 102 3.59 6.34 -4.99
N GLY A 103 4.13 5.52 -5.90
CA GLY A 103 3.36 4.86 -6.95
C GLY A 103 2.28 3.95 -6.40
N SER A 104 2.64 3.08 -5.43
CA SER A 104 1.70 2.18 -4.75
C SER A 104 0.60 2.98 -4.02
N CYS A 105 0.94 4.04 -3.28
CA CYS A 105 -0.04 4.92 -2.63
C CYS A 105 -1.00 5.59 -3.63
N ALA A 106 -0.47 6.11 -4.75
CA ALA A 106 -1.29 6.75 -5.78
C ALA A 106 -2.25 5.74 -6.46
N GLN A 107 -1.80 4.50 -6.67
CA GLN A 107 -2.64 3.43 -7.21
C GLN A 107 -3.76 3.06 -6.25
N ILE A 108 -3.48 2.92 -4.95
CA ILE A 108 -4.52 2.63 -3.95
C ILE A 108 -5.57 3.75 -3.93
N ALA A 109 -5.13 5.01 -3.83
CA ALA A 109 -6.03 6.15 -3.70
C ALA A 109 -6.86 6.44 -4.98
N LEU A 110 -6.24 6.37 -6.16
CA LEU A 110 -6.87 6.81 -7.41
C LEU A 110 -7.54 5.67 -8.19
N PHE A 111 -7.20 4.42 -7.91
CA PHE A 111 -7.73 3.26 -8.62
C PHE A 111 -8.39 2.24 -7.69
N VAL A 112 -7.65 1.66 -6.76
CA VAL A 112 -8.16 0.53 -5.95
C VAL A 112 -9.38 0.94 -5.14
N MET A 113 -9.29 2.03 -4.36
CA MET A 113 -10.39 2.48 -3.52
C MET A 113 -11.67 2.82 -4.31
N PRO A 114 -11.63 3.64 -5.38
CA PRO A 114 -12.81 3.88 -6.22
C PRO A 114 -13.40 2.60 -6.84
N VAL A 115 -12.55 1.68 -7.30
CA VAL A 115 -13.00 0.43 -7.92
C VAL A 115 -13.71 -0.46 -6.90
N VAL A 116 -13.16 -0.59 -5.69
CA VAL A 116 -13.77 -1.38 -4.61
C VAL A 116 -15.14 -0.81 -4.22
N VAL A 117 -15.29 0.52 -4.13
CA VAL A 117 -16.59 1.17 -3.87
C VAL A 117 -17.60 0.83 -4.96
N ILE A 118 -17.21 0.92 -6.23
CA ILE A 118 -18.09 0.60 -7.37
C ILE A 118 -18.48 -0.89 -7.37
N ILE A 119 -17.53 -1.79 -7.09
CA ILE A 119 -17.80 -3.23 -6.97
C ILE A 119 -18.77 -3.49 -5.81
N GLY A 120 -18.58 -2.83 -4.67
CA GLY A 120 -19.51 -2.90 -3.54
C GLY A 120 -20.94 -2.57 -3.97
N TRP A 121 -21.13 -1.47 -4.71
CA TRP A 121 -22.45 -1.10 -5.24
C TRP A 121 -23.01 -2.11 -6.23
N MET A 122 -22.16 -2.73 -7.07
CA MET A 122 -22.60 -3.79 -7.99
C MET A 122 -23.04 -5.06 -7.26
N CYS A 123 -22.53 -5.29 -6.05
CA CYS A 123 -22.86 -6.43 -5.19
C CYS A 123 -23.94 -6.09 -4.14
N ASP A 124 -24.62 -4.93 -4.23
CA ASP A 124 -25.59 -4.44 -3.24
C ASP A 124 -25.02 -4.26 -1.82
N ILE A 125 -23.70 -4.07 -1.69
CA ILE A 125 -23.01 -3.76 -0.44
C ILE A 125 -22.82 -2.24 -0.34
N ASN A 126 -23.20 -1.65 0.79
CA ASN A 126 -23.05 -0.21 1.04
C ASN A 126 -21.59 0.18 1.36
N MET A 127 -20.71 0.05 0.37
CA MET A 127 -19.32 0.48 0.43
C MET A 127 -19.25 1.99 0.18
N ASN A 128 -18.63 2.73 1.09
CA ASN A 128 -18.47 4.18 1.00
C ASN A 128 -17.07 4.61 1.48
N LEU A 129 -16.75 5.89 1.31
CA LEU A 129 -15.47 6.49 1.74
C LEU A 129 -15.64 7.28 3.05
N ASN A 130 -16.63 6.92 3.87
CA ASN A 130 -16.92 7.59 5.14
C ASN A 130 -16.10 6.96 6.26
N TYR A 131 -14.83 7.34 6.34
CA TYR A 131 -13.94 6.95 7.42
C TYR A 131 -14.23 7.78 8.70
N PRO A 132 -13.92 7.28 9.91
CA PRO A 132 -14.08 7.99 11.15
C PRO A 132 -13.09 9.15 11.18
N SER A 133 -13.44 10.21 11.91
CA SER A 133 -12.63 11.42 12.00
C SER A 133 -11.18 11.12 12.42
N TYR A 134 -10.98 10.19 13.35
CA TYR A 134 -9.65 9.82 13.82
C TYR A 134 -8.74 9.27 12.71
N GLU A 135 -9.27 8.42 11.82
CA GLU A 135 -8.51 7.89 10.69
C GLU A 135 -8.16 8.97 9.69
N ILE A 136 -9.10 9.87 9.40
CA ILE A 136 -8.90 10.98 8.47
C ILE A 136 -7.83 11.94 9.02
N GLU A 137 -7.87 12.27 10.31
CA GLU A 137 -6.90 13.12 10.97
C GLU A 137 -5.48 12.54 10.90
N ILE A 138 -5.33 11.25 11.24
CA ILE A 138 -4.03 10.57 11.14
C ILE A 138 -3.56 10.48 9.70
N TYR A 139 -4.46 10.18 8.75
CA TYR A 139 -4.13 10.11 7.33
C TYR A 139 -3.59 11.44 6.80
N ILE A 140 -4.22 12.56 7.16
CA ILE A 140 -3.76 13.90 6.79
C ILE A 140 -2.38 14.20 7.40
N LEU A 141 -2.17 13.87 8.68
CA LEU A 141 -0.88 14.03 9.35
C LEU A 141 0.22 13.20 8.68
N ALA A 142 -0.09 11.94 8.33
CA ALA A 142 0.84 11.06 7.63
C ALA A 142 1.25 11.66 6.27
N ILE A 143 0.29 12.17 5.49
CA ILE A 143 0.59 12.85 4.22
C ILE A 143 1.50 14.05 4.44
N LEU A 144 1.22 14.90 5.43
CA LEU A 144 2.04 16.08 5.73
C LEU A 144 3.48 15.72 6.11
N ILE A 145 3.66 14.74 6.99
CA ILE A 145 4.97 14.28 7.44
C ILE A 145 5.75 13.65 6.27
N SER A 146 5.09 12.81 5.47
CA SER A 146 5.72 12.21 4.28
C SER A 146 6.09 13.28 3.24
N MET A 147 5.21 14.23 2.97
CA MET A 147 5.45 15.31 2.00
C MET A 147 6.64 16.18 2.40
N THR A 148 6.70 16.61 3.66
CA THR A 148 7.81 17.43 4.18
C THR A 148 9.13 16.67 4.19
N SER A 149 9.08 15.37 4.53
CA SER A 149 10.26 14.50 4.54
C SER A 149 10.82 14.28 3.14
N THR A 150 9.98 14.03 2.15
CA THR A 150 10.41 13.83 0.75
C THR A 150 10.81 15.15 0.06
N SER A 151 10.19 16.29 0.43
CA SER A 151 10.50 17.60 -0.17
C SER A 151 11.88 18.14 0.19
N SER A 152 12.56 17.57 1.19
CA SER A 152 13.88 18.03 1.63
C SER A 152 15.01 17.67 0.64
N GLY A 153 14.75 16.85 -0.39
CA GLY A 153 15.69 16.49 -1.46
C GLY A 153 16.90 15.65 -1.03
N THR A 154 17.04 15.38 0.27
CA THR A 154 18.08 14.55 0.87
C THR A 154 17.48 13.70 1.97
N THR A 155 17.99 12.48 2.14
CA THR A 155 17.56 11.55 3.17
C THR A 155 18.73 11.16 4.07
N ASN A 156 18.48 10.89 5.35
CA ASN A 156 19.48 10.37 6.27
C ASN A 156 18.86 9.30 7.18
N TRP A 157 19.71 8.45 7.76
CA TRP A 157 19.25 7.32 8.59
C TRP A 157 18.44 7.76 9.80
N LEU A 158 18.73 8.93 10.39
CA LEU A 158 18.02 9.45 11.55
C LEU A 158 16.60 9.89 11.16
N GLY A 159 16.45 10.58 10.03
CA GLY A 159 15.14 10.93 9.47
C GLY A 159 14.30 9.69 9.16
N GLY A 160 14.91 8.65 8.58
CA GLY A 160 14.26 7.36 8.37
C GLY A 160 13.82 6.69 9.68
N ALA A 161 14.68 6.70 10.70
CA ALA A 161 14.36 6.16 12.02
C ALA A 161 13.20 6.93 12.69
N LEU A 162 13.17 8.26 12.56
CA LEU A 162 12.06 9.08 13.05
C LEU A 162 10.73 8.71 12.39
N LEU A 163 10.70 8.51 11.06
CA LEU A 163 9.50 8.08 10.36
C LEU A 163 9.00 6.70 10.84
N ILE A 164 9.92 5.76 11.10
CA ILE A 164 9.57 4.44 11.66
C ILE A 164 8.98 4.59 13.06
N VAL A 165 9.60 5.40 13.92
CA VAL A 165 9.09 5.67 15.28
C VAL A 165 7.71 6.32 15.22
N THR A 166 7.50 7.29 14.33
CA THR A 166 6.19 7.91 14.12
C THR A 166 5.15 6.88 13.69
N TYR A 167 5.47 5.99 12.75
CA TYR A 167 4.56 4.91 12.35
C TYR A 167 4.21 3.99 13.52
N ILE A 168 5.19 3.60 14.33
CA ILE A 168 4.96 2.78 15.53
C ILE A 168 4.06 3.52 16.54
N MET A 169 4.28 4.82 16.76
CA MET A 169 3.42 5.61 17.65
C MET A 169 1.98 5.67 17.15
N LEU A 170 1.77 5.83 15.85
CA LEU A 170 0.43 5.79 15.25
C LEU A 170 -0.22 4.42 15.40
N ALA A 171 0.53 3.34 15.17
CA ALA A 171 0.05 1.97 15.38
C ALA A 171 -0.35 1.75 16.85
N VAL A 172 0.46 2.19 17.80
CA VAL A 172 0.11 2.13 19.24
C VAL A 172 -1.14 2.95 19.54
N GLY A 173 -1.30 4.12 18.91
CA GLY A 173 -2.53 4.90 19.00
C GLY A 173 -3.76 4.12 18.55
N PHE A 174 -3.71 3.50 17.37
CA PHE A 174 -4.80 2.65 16.86
C PHE A 174 -5.05 1.38 17.69
N TYR A 175 -4.04 0.90 18.42
CA TYR A 175 -4.19 -0.26 19.30
C TYR A 175 -5.05 0.07 20.53
N PHE A 176 -4.94 1.29 21.06
CA PHE A 176 -5.65 1.73 22.26
C PHE A 176 -6.91 2.54 21.98
N GLU A 177 -7.10 3.01 20.75
CA GLU A 177 -8.30 3.74 20.36
C GLU A 177 -9.44 2.75 20.08
N ASP A 178 -10.57 2.93 20.78
CA ASP A 178 -11.84 2.26 20.46
C ASP A 178 -12.46 2.90 19.21
N VAL A 179 -11.80 2.71 18.06
CA VAL A 179 -12.36 3.15 16.77
C VAL A 179 -13.57 2.28 16.46
N GLU A 180 -14.74 2.89 16.25
CA GLU A 180 -15.95 2.17 15.83
C GLU A 180 -15.64 1.29 14.61
N ASP A 181 -15.91 -0.02 14.72
CA ASP A 181 -15.71 -0.97 13.63
C ASP A 181 -16.69 -0.67 12.47
N PHE A 182 -16.21 -0.81 11.22
CA PHE A 182 -16.98 -0.62 9.97
C PHE A 182 -17.76 -1.85 9.53
#